data_AF-A0A6L4ZNZ2-F1
#
_entry.id   AF-A0A6L4ZNZ2-F1
#
_cell.length_a   1.000
_cell.length_b   1.000
_cell.length_c   1.000
_cell.angle_alpha   90.00
_cell.angle_beta   90.00
_cell.angle_gamma   90.00
#
_symmetry.space_group_name_H-M   'P 1'
#
loop_
_entity.id
_entity.type
_entity.pdbx_description
1 polymer ?
#
loop_
_entity_poly.entity_id
_entity_poly.type
_entity_poly.pdbx_seq_one_letter_code
_entity_poly.pdbx_strand_id
1 'polypeptide(L)'
;MSKGESLLTIFSKGQEFLTELKKSDQLAKEIMTENAELKLQVIGLQTQLANKNNFVEPSKLEEENRQLKLEEENQQLQQNIRRLERHSSSIEAEKRIFIQRYIEIEKQNEALTNLYVASYQLHSTLESQKVVNTIGEIIINLIGAEEFAIFTLNDDATELIFMGGELGNRYSKKRIPIGKDIEGQVALNKMPYRSAEDNNLISIPLEISLAAKPDAEPVNELVGVISIYKLLAHKKNFTVLDYELLNLLAGHAATALLSARLYQGTERKLRTIEGFMSLLRHSS
;
A
#
# COMPACT_ATOMS: atom_id res chain seq x y z
N MET A 1 133.84 -3.70 -31.07
CA MET A 1 132.47 -4.15 -31.40
C MET A 1 131.47 -3.57 -30.37
N SER A 2 131.10 -2.29 -30.46
CA SER A 2 130.20 -1.66 -29.44
C SER A 2 129.30 -0.53 -29.99
N LYS A 3 129.33 -0.23 -31.30
CA LYS A 3 128.51 0.84 -31.91
C LYS A 3 127.14 0.36 -32.45
N GLY A 4 126.90 -0.96 -32.50
CA GLY A 4 125.64 -1.53 -33.00
C GLY A 4 124.50 -1.58 -31.98
N GLU A 5 124.80 -1.85 -30.71
CA GLU A 5 123.77 -2.02 -29.66
C GLU A 5 123.13 -0.69 -29.22
N SER A 6 123.89 0.41 -29.23
CA SER A 6 123.42 1.76 -28.84
C SER A 6 122.44 2.38 -29.87
N LEU A 7 122.62 2.08 -31.17
CA LEU A 7 121.67 2.53 -32.20
C LEU A 7 120.32 1.79 -32.08
N LEU A 8 120.33 0.49 -31.75
CA LEU A 8 119.11 -0.29 -31.54
C LEU A 8 118.33 0.15 -30.30
N THR A 9 118.99 0.57 -29.22
CA THR A 9 118.31 1.08 -28.01
C THR A 9 117.66 2.45 -28.23
N ILE A 10 118.30 3.33 -29.01
CA ILE A 10 117.73 4.63 -29.39
C ILE A 10 116.54 4.45 -30.32
N PHE A 11 116.62 3.51 -31.27
CA PHE A 11 115.51 3.21 -32.18
C PHE A 11 114.32 2.57 -31.45
N SER A 12 114.59 1.65 -30.51
CA SER A 12 113.58 1.07 -29.59
C SER A 12 112.88 2.13 -28.75
N LYS A 13 113.64 3.04 -28.11
CA LYS A 13 113.08 4.14 -27.32
C LYS A 13 112.31 5.15 -28.19
N GLY A 14 112.76 5.40 -29.42
CA GLY A 14 112.03 6.22 -30.39
C GLY A 14 110.71 5.60 -30.84
N GLN A 15 110.66 4.27 -31.00
CA GLN A 15 109.41 3.56 -31.28
C GLN A 15 108.46 3.54 -30.07
N GLU A 16 108.97 3.32 -28.85
CA GLU A 16 108.17 3.43 -27.61
C GLU A 16 107.56 4.83 -27.46
N PHE A 17 108.37 5.89 -27.64
CA PHE A 17 107.89 7.27 -27.58
C PHE A 17 106.79 7.56 -28.61
N LEU A 18 106.93 7.06 -29.85
CA LEU A 18 105.90 7.19 -30.89
C LEU A 18 104.62 6.41 -30.55
N THR A 19 104.71 5.27 -29.88
CA THR A 19 103.52 4.54 -29.39
C THR A 19 102.84 5.26 -28.23
N GLU A 20 103.60 5.88 -27.34
CA GLU A 20 103.07 6.68 -26.23
C GLU A 20 102.39 7.96 -26.74
N LEU A 21 102.98 8.63 -27.74
CA LEU A 21 102.38 9.77 -28.44
C LEU A 21 101.07 9.41 -29.13
N LYS A 22 101.01 8.26 -29.80
CA LYS A 22 99.76 7.76 -30.41
C LYS A 22 98.69 7.48 -29.36
N LYS A 23 99.07 6.89 -28.21
CA LYS A 23 98.14 6.68 -27.09
C LYS A 23 97.65 8.01 -26.50
N SER A 24 98.53 9.00 -26.38
CA SER A 24 98.17 10.35 -25.91
C SER A 24 97.21 11.06 -26.86
N ASP A 25 97.39 10.93 -28.19
CA ASP A 25 96.47 11.49 -29.20
C ASP A 25 95.10 10.78 -29.16
N GLN A 26 95.09 9.47 -28.94
CA GLN A 26 93.87 8.69 -28.79
C GLN A 26 93.08 9.08 -27.53
N LEU A 27 93.76 9.22 -26.39
CA LEU A 27 93.18 9.72 -25.14
C LEU A 27 92.62 11.14 -25.28
N ALA A 28 93.35 12.03 -25.97
CA ALA A 28 92.87 13.38 -26.23
C ALA A 28 91.57 13.38 -27.06
N LYS A 29 91.47 12.48 -28.05
CA LYS A 29 90.23 12.31 -28.84
C LYS A 29 89.09 11.75 -28.01
N GLU A 30 89.33 10.74 -27.17
CA GLU A 30 88.32 10.17 -26.27
C GLU A 30 87.79 11.21 -25.27
N ILE A 31 88.68 11.99 -24.66
CA ILE A 31 88.30 13.08 -23.75
C ILE A 31 87.49 14.16 -24.47
N MET A 32 87.79 14.44 -25.74
CA MET A 32 87.02 15.40 -26.54
C MET A 32 85.62 14.87 -26.87
N THR A 33 85.48 13.59 -27.21
CA THR A 33 84.17 12.97 -27.45
C THR A 33 83.32 12.95 -26.19
N GLU A 34 83.90 12.56 -25.06
CA GLU A 34 83.20 12.51 -23.78
C GLU A 34 82.81 13.92 -23.31
N ASN A 35 83.66 14.94 -23.52
CA ASN A 35 83.30 16.32 -23.24
C ASN A 35 82.13 16.82 -24.11
N ALA A 36 82.05 16.40 -25.37
CA ALA A 36 80.94 16.77 -26.25
C ALA A 36 79.62 16.14 -25.77
N GLU A 37 79.66 14.87 -25.36
CA GLU A 37 78.49 14.17 -24.82
C GLU A 37 78.02 14.74 -23.48
N LEU A 38 78.95 15.03 -22.56
CA LEU A 38 78.64 15.66 -21.27
C LEU A 38 78.01 17.04 -21.46
N LYS A 39 78.51 17.84 -22.42
CA LYS A 39 77.90 19.14 -22.74
C LYS A 39 76.45 18.99 -23.22
N LEU A 40 76.17 17.99 -24.05
CA LEU A 40 74.80 17.72 -24.51
C LEU A 40 73.88 17.28 -23.35
N GLN A 41 74.37 16.42 -22.45
CA GLN A 41 73.62 16.03 -21.25
C GLN A 41 73.33 17.22 -20.34
N VAL A 42 74.31 18.09 -20.11
CA VAL A 42 74.15 19.31 -19.30
C VAL A 42 73.10 20.24 -19.91
N ILE A 43 73.12 20.46 -21.22
CA ILE A 43 72.11 21.27 -21.91
C ILE A 43 70.72 20.64 -21.78
N GLY A 44 70.61 19.31 -21.93
CA GLY A 44 69.36 18.58 -21.76
C GLY A 44 68.78 18.72 -20.34
N LEU A 45 69.62 18.56 -19.32
CA LEU A 45 69.24 18.72 -17.91
C LEU A 45 68.87 20.18 -17.58
N GLN A 46 69.61 21.15 -18.11
CA GLN A 46 69.29 22.58 -17.95
C GLN A 46 67.95 22.93 -18.59
N THR A 47 67.63 22.33 -19.74
CA THR A 47 66.35 22.52 -20.43
C THR A 47 65.19 21.88 -19.64
N GLN A 48 65.41 20.69 -19.06
CA GLN A 48 64.45 20.06 -18.16
C GLN A 48 64.22 20.88 -16.88
N LEU A 49 65.28 21.45 -16.30
CA LEU A 49 65.19 22.34 -15.14
C LEU A 49 64.49 23.66 -15.49
N ALA A 50 64.76 24.26 -16.65
CA ALA A 50 64.06 25.44 -17.13
C ALA A 50 62.57 25.17 -17.35
N ASN A 51 62.21 24.00 -17.91
CA ASN A 51 60.82 23.59 -18.07
C ASN A 51 60.13 23.30 -16.73
N LYS A 52 60.84 22.72 -15.76
CA LYS A 52 60.31 22.49 -14.41
C LYS A 52 60.11 23.81 -13.63
N ASN A 53 60.99 24.80 -13.85
CA ASN A 53 60.84 26.15 -13.30
C ASN A 53 59.78 26.99 -14.05
N ASN A 54 59.39 26.61 -15.27
CA ASN A 54 58.24 27.18 -15.99
C ASN A 54 56.89 26.57 -15.56
N PHE A 55 56.89 25.56 -14.69
CA PHE A 55 55.73 25.29 -13.84
C PHE A 55 55.70 26.41 -12.81
N VAL A 56 54.98 27.48 -13.12
CA VAL A 56 54.65 28.52 -12.14
C VAL A 56 53.94 27.79 -11.01
N GLU A 57 54.60 27.62 -9.86
CA GLU A 57 53.90 27.25 -8.62
C GLU A 57 52.74 28.24 -8.51
N PRO A 58 51.49 27.76 -8.43
CA PRO A 58 50.36 28.66 -8.25
C PRO A 58 50.71 29.59 -7.11
N SER A 59 50.55 30.90 -7.33
CA SER A 59 50.80 31.84 -6.25
C SER A 59 49.94 31.43 -5.05
N LYS A 60 50.41 31.57 -3.80
CA LYS A 60 49.62 31.22 -2.61
C LYS A 60 48.20 31.81 -2.64
N LEU A 61 48.05 32.98 -3.28
CA LEU A 61 46.77 33.62 -3.58
C LEU A 61 45.87 32.83 -4.53
N GLU A 62 46.39 32.18 -5.57
CA GLU A 62 45.59 31.35 -6.49
C GLU A 62 45.10 30.06 -5.82
N GLU A 63 45.93 29.43 -4.98
CA GLU A 63 45.51 28.30 -4.15
C GLU A 63 44.44 28.69 -3.13
N GLU A 64 44.63 29.81 -2.43
CA GLU A 64 43.66 30.34 -1.46
C GLU A 64 42.33 30.71 -2.13
N ASN A 65 42.37 31.35 -3.31
CA ASN A 65 41.18 31.66 -4.10
C ASN A 65 40.46 30.39 -4.61
N ARG A 66 41.21 29.33 -4.95
CA ARG A 66 40.64 28.05 -5.37
C ARG A 66 39.99 27.33 -4.18
N GLN A 67 40.62 27.37 -3.02
CA GLN A 67 40.11 26.82 -1.76
C GLN A 67 38.78 27.52 -1.39
N LEU A 68 38.75 28.85 -1.42
CA LEU A 68 37.55 29.65 -1.14
C LEU A 68 36.40 29.31 -2.09
N LYS A 69 36.65 29.18 -3.40
CA LYS A 69 35.63 28.75 -4.37
C LYS A 69 35.08 27.36 -4.07
N LEU A 70 35.93 26.40 -3.71
CA LEU A 70 35.51 25.05 -3.36
C LEU A 70 34.71 25.01 -2.05
N GLU A 71 35.03 25.89 -1.10
CA GLU A 71 34.26 26.03 0.14
C GLU A 71 32.88 26.65 -0.13
N GLU A 72 32.79 27.69 -0.95
CA GLU A 72 31.52 28.27 -1.39
C GLU A 72 30.64 27.26 -2.12
N GLU A 73 31.22 26.48 -3.05
CA GLU A 73 30.51 25.44 -3.78
C GLU A 73 30.03 24.31 -2.86
N ASN A 74 30.87 23.86 -1.92
CA ASN A 74 30.46 22.88 -0.91
C ASN A 74 29.34 23.39 -0.01
N GLN A 75 29.38 24.67 0.39
CA GLN A 75 28.31 25.28 1.16
C GLN A 75 27.00 25.32 0.36
N GLN A 76 27.04 25.68 -0.93
CA GLN A 76 25.87 25.63 -1.80
C GLN A 76 25.33 24.20 -1.97
N LEU A 77 26.19 23.22 -2.19
CA LEU A 77 25.81 21.81 -2.31
C LEU A 77 25.16 21.31 -1.02
N GLN A 78 25.72 21.64 0.15
CA GLN A 78 25.13 21.27 1.44
C GLN A 78 23.78 21.94 1.69
N GLN A 79 23.59 23.19 1.23
CA GLN A 79 22.28 23.85 1.30
C GLN A 79 21.26 23.18 0.38
N ASN A 80 21.68 22.81 -0.84
CA ASN A 80 20.82 22.11 -1.80
C ASN A 80 20.42 20.72 -1.29
N ILE A 81 21.35 19.96 -0.71
CA ILE A 81 21.06 18.66 -0.08
C ILE A 81 20.03 18.84 1.03
N ARG A 82 20.25 19.78 1.96
CA ARG A 82 19.28 20.04 3.04
C ARG A 82 17.91 20.46 2.53
N ARG A 83 17.86 21.22 1.44
CA ARG A 83 16.59 21.62 0.80
C ARG A 83 15.88 20.42 0.18
N LEU A 84 16.61 19.55 -0.52
CA LEU A 84 16.07 18.33 -1.11
C LEU A 84 15.57 17.34 -0.07
N GLU A 85 16.31 17.15 1.02
CA GLU A 85 15.91 16.27 2.14
C GLU A 85 14.60 16.75 2.79
N ARG A 86 14.47 18.06 3.04
CA ARG A 86 13.23 18.66 3.55
C ARG A 86 12.06 18.46 2.58
N HIS A 87 12.31 18.64 1.28
CA HIS A 87 11.29 18.46 0.26
C HIS A 87 10.85 16.99 0.15
N SER A 88 11.80 16.05 0.14
CA SER A 88 11.54 14.61 0.14
C SER A 88 10.72 14.20 1.36
N SER A 89 11.10 14.68 2.55
CA SER A 89 10.37 14.39 3.79
C SER A 89 8.93 14.91 3.74
N SER A 90 8.71 16.09 3.17
CA SER A 90 7.37 16.66 2.98
C SER A 90 6.53 15.83 2.01
N ILE A 91 7.11 15.42 0.88
CA ILE A 91 6.44 14.58 -0.13
C ILE A 91 6.09 13.21 0.46
N GLU A 92 6.98 12.61 1.25
CA GLU A 92 6.73 11.33 1.90
C GLU A 92 5.58 11.41 2.91
N ALA A 93 5.49 12.50 3.67
CA ALA A 93 4.37 12.76 4.57
C ALA A 93 3.05 12.92 3.81
N GLU A 94 3.05 13.71 2.73
CA GLU A 94 1.88 13.92 1.88
C GLU A 94 1.43 12.62 1.19
N LYS A 95 2.38 11.84 0.66
CA LYS A 95 2.13 10.53 0.07
C LYS A 95 1.47 9.57 1.08
N ARG A 96 1.90 9.57 2.33
CA ARG A 96 1.30 8.73 3.38
C ARG A 96 -0.16 9.09 3.63
N ILE A 97 -0.47 10.39 3.69
CA ILE A 97 -1.85 10.89 3.83
C ILE A 97 -2.69 10.48 2.62
N PHE A 98 -2.14 10.62 1.41
CA PHE A 98 -2.83 10.24 0.18
C PHE A 98 -3.14 8.75 0.11
N ILE A 99 -2.18 7.88 0.46
CA ILE A 99 -2.39 6.42 0.52
C ILE A 99 -3.52 6.08 1.50
N GLN A 100 -3.51 6.68 2.69
CA GLN A 100 -4.55 6.43 3.69
C GLN A 100 -5.93 6.81 3.15
N ARG A 101 -6.03 7.97 2.50
CA ARG A 101 -7.29 8.47 1.92
C ARG A 101 -7.73 7.64 0.71
N TYR A 102 -6.79 7.14 -0.08
CA TYR A 102 -7.07 6.24 -1.20
C TYR A 102 -7.67 4.93 -0.72
N ILE A 103 -7.08 4.31 0.30
CA ILE A 103 -7.61 3.07 0.92
C ILE A 103 -9.03 3.30 1.46
N GLU A 104 -9.28 4.45 2.08
CA GLU A 104 -10.61 4.80 2.59
C GLU A 104 -11.64 4.96 1.46
N ILE A 105 -11.30 5.68 0.40
CA ILE A 105 -12.15 5.85 -0.78
C ILE A 105 -12.42 4.50 -1.47
N GLU A 106 -11.40 3.65 -1.60
CA GLU A 106 -11.54 2.32 -2.21
C GLU A 106 -12.52 1.46 -1.41
N LYS A 107 -12.38 1.42 -0.08
CA LYS A 107 -13.33 0.72 0.80
C LYS A 107 -14.75 1.24 0.66
N GLN A 108 -14.93 2.57 0.60
CA GLN A 108 -16.25 3.18 0.39
C GLN A 108 -16.84 2.77 -0.97
N ASN A 109 -16.03 2.75 -2.02
CA ASN A 109 -16.47 2.43 -3.37
C ASN A 109 -16.80 0.93 -3.53
N GLU A 110 -16.02 0.05 -2.88
CA GLU A 110 -16.30 -1.38 -2.79
C GLU A 110 -17.60 -1.63 -2.02
N ALA A 111 -17.78 -0.98 -0.87
CA ALA A 111 -19.02 -1.04 -0.10
C ALA A 111 -20.23 -0.57 -0.92
N LEU A 112 -20.12 0.55 -1.65
CA LEU A 112 -21.18 1.05 -2.54
C LEU A 112 -21.50 0.09 -3.69
N THR A 113 -20.48 -0.56 -4.28
CA THR A 113 -20.67 -1.53 -5.35
C THR A 113 -21.41 -2.76 -4.85
N ASN A 114 -20.98 -3.30 -3.70
CA ASN A 114 -21.65 -4.43 -3.05
C ASN A 114 -23.09 -4.07 -2.64
N LEU A 115 -23.30 -2.85 -2.16
CA LEU A 115 -24.62 -2.32 -1.81
C LEU A 115 -25.55 -2.22 -3.02
N TYR A 116 -25.05 -1.70 -4.14
CA TYR A 116 -25.83 -1.53 -5.35
C TYR A 116 -26.34 -2.88 -5.89
N VAL A 117 -25.46 -3.89 -5.90
CA VAL A 117 -25.81 -5.25 -6.33
C VAL A 117 -26.82 -5.89 -5.38
N ALA A 118 -26.59 -5.80 -4.07
CA ALA A 118 -27.49 -6.33 -3.05
C ALA A 118 -28.88 -5.65 -3.09
N SER A 119 -28.91 -4.32 -3.21
CA SER A 119 -30.14 -3.54 -3.26
C SER A 119 -30.99 -3.91 -4.48
N TYR A 120 -30.37 -4.05 -5.66
CA TYR A 120 -31.07 -4.46 -6.88
C TYR A 120 -31.71 -5.85 -6.74
N GLN A 121 -30.99 -6.81 -6.15
CA GLN A 121 -31.49 -8.18 -5.95
C GLN A 121 -32.61 -8.27 -4.90
N LEU A 122 -32.56 -7.44 -3.85
CA LEU A 122 -33.55 -7.46 -2.77
C LEU A 122 -34.89 -6.83 -3.17
N HIS A 123 -34.86 -5.82 -4.04
CA HIS A 123 -36.07 -5.11 -4.48
C HIS A 123 -36.71 -5.65 -5.76
N SER A 124 -36.11 -6.68 -6.40
CA SER A 124 -36.67 -7.27 -7.62
C SER A 124 -37.87 -8.20 -7.37
N THR A 125 -38.25 -8.44 -6.12
CA THR A 125 -39.37 -9.33 -5.75
C THR A 125 -40.17 -8.78 -4.57
N LEU A 126 -41.49 -8.94 -4.64
CA LEU A 126 -42.45 -8.54 -3.60
C LEU A 126 -42.92 -9.73 -2.77
N GLU A 127 -42.32 -10.90 -2.96
CA GLU A 127 -42.65 -12.12 -2.24
C GLU A 127 -41.70 -12.29 -1.04
N SER A 128 -42.24 -12.21 0.17
CA SER A 128 -41.46 -12.22 1.41
C SER A 128 -40.47 -13.39 1.50
N GLN A 129 -40.85 -14.59 1.04
CA GLN A 129 -39.96 -15.76 1.07
C GLN A 129 -38.78 -15.61 0.11
N LYS A 130 -38.99 -15.05 -1.09
CA LYS A 130 -37.90 -14.83 -2.05
C LYS A 130 -36.94 -13.78 -1.52
N VAL A 131 -37.44 -12.70 -0.90
CA VAL A 131 -36.60 -11.69 -0.25
C VAL A 131 -35.72 -12.34 0.83
N VAL A 132 -36.31 -13.16 1.71
CA VAL A 132 -35.56 -13.87 2.76
C VAL A 132 -34.48 -14.78 2.18
N ASN A 133 -34.79 -15.51 1.11
CA ASN A 133 -33.81 -16.37 0.44
C ASN A 133 -32.65 -15.55 -0.16
N THR A 134 -32.95 -14.43 -0.84
CA THR A 134 -31.94 -13.52 -1.38
C THR A 134 -31.06 -12.95 -0.27
N ILE A 135 -31.65 -12.53 0.86
CA ILE A 135 -30.88 -12.07 2.03
C ILE A 135 -29.94 -13.19 2.50
N GLY A 136 -30.43 -14.43 2.58
CA GLY A 136 -29.62 -15.59 2.95
C GLY A 136 -28.44 -15.82 2.02
N GLU A 137 -28.65 -15.76 0.70
CA GLU A 137 -27.58 -15.89 -0.29
C GLU A 137 -26.53 -14.77 -0.14
N ILE A 138 -26.96 -13.53 0.11
CA ILE A 138 -26.05 -12.41 0.35
C ILE A 138 -25.25 -12.64 1.64
N ILE A 139 -25.87 -13.09 2.73
CA ILE A 139 -25.17 -13.39 3.99
C ILE A 139 -24.11 -14.48 3.77
N ILE A 140 -24.44 -15.55 3.05
CA ILE A 140 -23.50 -16.64 2.76
C ILE A 140 -22.32 -16.12 1.92
N ASN A 141 -22.60 -15.38 0.84
CA ASN A 141 -21.56 -14.98 -0.12
C ASN A 141 -20.70 -13.81 0.36
N LEU A 142 -21.31 -12.83 1.02
CA LEU A 142 -20.66 -11.59 1.41
C LEU A 142 -20.01 -11.68 2.79
N ILE A 143 -20.72 -12.25 3.76
CA ILE A 143 -20.24 -12.38 5.14
C ILE A 143 -19.49 -13.71 5.34
N GLY A 144 -19.82 -14.75 4.58
CA GLY A 144 -19.24 -16.08 4.76
C GLY A 144 -19.87 -16.82 5.95
N ALA A 145 -21.17 -16.65 6.18
CA ALA A 145 -21.88 -17.38 7.24
C ALA A 145 -22.20 -18.82 6.81
N GLU A 146 -21.99 -19.76 7.72
CA GLU A 146 -22.40 -21.17 7.58
C GLU A 146 -23.74 -21.42 8.28
N GLU A 147 -23.91 -20.86 9.50
CA GLU A 147 -25.15 -20.98 10.27
C GLU A 147 -25.68 -19.59 10.61
N PHE A 148 -26.92 -19.27 10.22
CA PHE A 148 -27.59 -18.00 10.46
C PHE A 148 -29.12 -18.15 10.45
N ALA A 149 -29.81 -17.16 11.00
CA ALA A 149 -31.26 -17.06 11.03
C ALA A 149 -31.72 -15.63 10.76
N ILE A 150 -32.85 -15.52 10.05
CA ILE A 150 -33.54 -14.28 9.73
C ILE A 150 -34.91 -14.34 10.41
N PHE A 151 -35.17 -13.36 11.26
CA PHE A 151 -36.42 -13.22 12.00
C PHE A 151 -37.14 -11.93 11.59
N THR A 152 -38.47 -11.97 11.60
CA THR A 152 -39.32 -10.78 11.41
C THR A 152 -40.23 -10.56 12.60
N LEU A 153 -40.63 -9.32 12.81
CA LEU A 153 -41.57 -8.96 13.88
C LEU A 153 -43.00 -9.40 13.52
N ASN A 154 -43.74 -9.94 14.48
CA ASN A 154 -45.18 -10.19 14.32
C ASN A 154 -45.98 -8.88 14.21
N ASP A 155 -47.30 -8.98 13.93
CA ASP A 155 -48.18 -7.79 13.79
C ASP A 155 -48.29 -6.97 15.09
N ASP A 156 -48.21 -7.62 16.25
CA ASP A 156 -48.35 -6.97 17.56
C ASP A 156 -47.02 -6.46 18.15
N ALA A 157 -45.91 -6.61 17.44
CA ALA A 157 -44.56 -6.21 17.89
C ALA A 157 -44.10 -6.87 19.21
N THR A 158 -44.60 -8.07 19.53
CA THR A 158 -44.32 -8.79 20.79
C THR A 158 -43.35 -9.95 20.63
N GLU A 159 -43.21 -10.49 19.41
CA GLU A 159 -42.44 -11.69 19.14
C GLU A 159 -41.76 -11.63 17.77
N LEU A 160 -40.53 -12.14 17.73
CA LEU A 160 -39.80 -12.45 16.50
C LEU A 160 -40.24 -13.81 15.96
N ILE A 161 -40.51 -13.89 14.67
CA ILE A 161 -40.92 -15.10 13.95
C ILE A 161 -39.78 -15.50 13.01
N PHE A 162 -39.37 -16.76 13.07
CA PHE A 162 -38.36 -17.30 12.16
C PHE A 162 -38.91 -17.34 10.72
N MET A 163 -38.19 -16.72 9.78
CA MET A 163 -38.57 -16.65 8.38
C MET A 163 -37.68 -17.49 7.46
N GLY A 164 -36.42 -17.73 7.84
CA GLY A 164 -35.50 -18.53 7.05
C GLY A 164 -34.05 -18.40 7.52
N GLY A 165 -33.18 -19.23 6.95
CA GLY A 165 -31.75 -19.29 7.27
C GLY A 165 -31.25 -20.73 7.40
N GLU A 166 -29.92 -20.88 7.44
CA GLU A 166 -29.25 -22.16 7.60
C GLU A 166 -28.91 -22.38 9.08
N LEU A 167 -29.53 -23.37 9.73
CA LEU A 167 -29.37 -23.57 11.17
C LEU A 167 -28.47 -24.77 11.52
N GLY A 168 -28.07 -25.57 10.52
CA GLY A 168 -27.36 -26.82 10.73
C GLY A 168 -28.13 -27.73 11.70
N ASN A 169 -27.47 -28.13 12.80
CA ASN A 169 -28.07 -28.95 13.85
C ASN A 169 -28.72 -28.13 14.99
N ARG A 170 -28.75 -26.79 14.88
CA ARG A 170 -29.34 -25.94 15.93
C ARG A 170 -30.86 -26.04 15.88
N TYR A 171 -31.46 -26.21 17.06
CA TYR A 171 -32.89 -26.08 17.21
C TYR A 171 -33.28 -24.60 17.16
N SER A 172 -34.02 -24.17 16.13
CA SER A 172 -34.61 -22.83 16.15
C SER A 172 -35.98 -22.86 16.82
N LYS A 173 -36.15 -21.97 17.79
CA LYS A 173 -37.48 -21.58 18.21
C LYS A 173 -38.13 -20.86 17.03
N LYS A 174 -39.30 -21.33 16.60
CA LYS A 174 -40.08 -20.65 15.55
C LYS A 174 -40.48 -19.23 15.94
N ARG A 175 -40.61 -18.98 17.25
CA ARG A 175 -41.03 -17.70 17.82
C ARG A 175 -40.20 -17.37 19.06
N ILE A 176 -39.70 -16.14 19.15
CA ILE A 176 -38.88 -15.63 20.24
C ILE A 176 -39.53 -14.35 20.78
N PRO A 177 -40.01 -14.30 22.03
CA PRO A 177 -40.55 -13.08 22.61
C PRO A 177 -39.50 -11.97 22.69
N ILE A 178 -39.94 -10.72 22.51
CA ILE A 178 -39.08 -9.56 22.67
C ILE A 178 -38.53 -9.50 24.10
N GLY A 179 -37.24 -9.17 24.24
CA GLY A 179 -36.51 -9.23 25.50
C GLY A 179 -36.13 -10.64 25.97
N LYS A 180 -36.34 -11.69 25.15
CA LYS A 180 -35.87 -13.06 25.43
C LYS A 180 -34.80 -13.50 24.45
N ASP A 181 -33.91 -14.37 24.94
CA ASP A 181 -32.72 -14.83 24.20
C ASP A 181 -31.88 -13.65 23.67
N ILE A 182 -30.88 -13.93 22.84
CA ILE A 182 -30.02 -12.87 22.29
C ILE A 182 -30.80 -12.02 21.28
N GLU A 183 -31.57 -12.67 20.43
CA GLU A 183 -32.32 -12.06 19.33
C GLU A 183 -33.42 -11.12 19.84
N GLY A 184 -34.18 -11.55 20.86
CA GLY A 184 -35.21 -10.70 21.45
C GLY A 184 -34.61 -9.55 22.26
N GLN A 185 -33.42 -9.70 22.84
CA GLN A 185 -32.71 -8.59 23.49
C GLN A 185 -32.20 -7.58 22.47
N VAL A 186 -31.67 -8.03 21.33
CA VAL A 186 -31.29 -7.15 20.21
C VAL A 186 -32.51 -6.39 19.69
N ALA A 187 -33.64 -7.07 19.52
CA ALA A 187 -34.88 -6.44 19.10
C ALA A 187 -35.40 -5.40 20.12
N LEU A 188 -35.29 -5.68 21.42
CA LEU A 188 -35.70 -4.75 22.46
C LEU A 188 -34.81 -3.50 22.51
N ASN A 189 -33.50 -3.70 22.46
CA ASN A 189 -32.53 -2.62 22.66
C ASN A 189 -32.19 -1.87 21.37
N LYS A 190 -32.55 -2.42 20.20
CA LYS A 190 -32.24 -1.83 18.89
C LYS A 190 -30.73 -1.59 18.70
N MET A 191 -29.93 -2.51 19.24
CA MET A 191 -28.47 -2.42 19.20
C MET A 191 -27.88 -3.75 18.73
N PRO A 192 -26.88 -3.72 17.83
CA PRO A 192 -26.10 -4.91 17.49
C PRO A 192 -25.51 -5.57 18.73
N TYR A 193 -25.62 -6.89 18.81
CA TYR A 193 -24.98 -7.71 19.83
C TYR A 193 -23.87 -8.54 19.22
N ARG A 194 -22.74 -8.59 19.91
CA ARG A 194 -21.62 -9.50 19.63
C ARG A 194 -21.29 -10.25 20.90
N SER A 195 -21.18 -11.57 20.82
CA SER A 195 -20.78 -12.37 21.97
C SER A 195 -19.29 -12.16 22.29
N ALA A 196 -18.99 -12.04 23.59
CA ALA A 196 -17.62 -12.01 24.09
C ALA A 196 -17.02 -13.43 24.23
N GLU A 197 -17.87 -14.45 24.31
CA GLU A 197 -17.48 -15.85 24.53
C GLU A 197 -17.42 -16.64 23.20
N ASP A 198 -18.26 -16.28 22.23
CA ASP A 198 -18.32 -16.89 20.91
C ASP A 198 -18.05 -15.84 19.83
N ASN A 199 -16.83 -15.84 19.29
CA ASN A 199 -16.43 -14.88 18.25
C ASN A 199 -17.20 -15.02 16.93
N ASN A 200 -17.97 -16.10 16.76
CA ASN A 200 -18.79 -16.34 15.56
C ASN A 200 -20.25 -15.95 15.74
N LEU A 201 -20.63 -15.49 16.94
CA LEU A 201 -22.01 -15.08 17.23
C LEU A 201 -22.17 -13.56 17.15
N ILE A 202 -22.98 -13.14 16.20
CA ILE A 202 -23.44 -11.76 16.04
C ILE A 202 -24.95 -11.72 15.79
N SER A 203 -25.62 -10.70 16.30
CA SER A 203 -27.03 -10.42 16.00
C SER A 203 -27.24 -8.94 15.77
N ILE A 204 -27.95 -8.59 14.70
CA ILE A 204 -28.16 -7.21 14.27
C ILE A 204 -29.66 -6.92 14.07
N PRO A 205 -30.15 -5.76 14.51
CA PRO A 205 -31.53 -5.36 14.26
C PRO A 205 -31.71 -4.93 12.80
N LEU A 206 -32.88 -5.23 12.25
CA LEU A 206 -33.32 -4.76 10.93
C LEU A 206 -34.20 -3.53 11.12
N GLU A 207 -33.68 -2.36 10.81
CA GLU A 207 -34.37 -1.08 11.07
C GLU A 207 -34.59 -0.28 9.81
N ILE A 208 -35.75 0.39 9.76
CA ILE A 208 -36.05 1.41 8.77
C ILE A 208 -36.13 2.75 9.48
N SER A 209 -35.34 3.71 9.00
CA SER A 209 -35.46 5.10 9.42
C SER A 209 -36.70 5.70 8.76
N LEU A 210 -37.76 5.89 9.54
CA LEU A 210 -38.91 6.67 9.08
C LEU A 210 -38.52 8.15 9.19
N ALA A 211 -38.61 8.88 8.07
CA ALA A 211 -38.35 10.30 8.06
C ALA A 211 -39.31 11.00 9.02
N ALA A 212 -38.80 11.40 10.17
CA ALA A 212 -39.48 12.30 11.05
C ALA A 212 -39.45 13.71 10.43
N LYS A 213 -40.39 14.57 10.81
CA LYS A 213 -40.38 15.99 10.45
C LYS A 213 -39.00 16.61 10.78
N PRO A 214 -38.61 17.74 10.15
CA PRO A 214 -37.31 18.39 10.39
C PRO A 214 -36.95 18.62 11.86
N ASP A 215 -37.96 18.69 12.75
CA ASP A 215 -37.83 18.98 14.18
C ASP A 215 -38.07 17.77 15.10
N ALA A 216 -38.10 16.55 14.56
CA ALA A 216 -38.36 15.33 15.33
C ALA A 216 -37.21 14.32 15.22
N GLU A 217 -36.94 13.60 16.31
CA GLU A 217 -35.96 12.51 16.30
C GLU A 217 -36.39 11.43 15.29
N PRO A 218 -35.45 10.90 14.49
CA PRO A 218 -35.75 9.83 13.54
C PRO A 218 -36.33 8.63 14.30
N VAL A 219 -37.52 8.21 13.91
CA VAL A 219 -38.16 7.02 14.49
C VAL A 219 -37.70 5.83 13.66
N ASN A 220 -36.82 5.02 14.24
CA ASN A 220 -36.45 3.74 13.64
C ASN A 220 -37.49 2.67 13.98
N GLU A 221 -38.14 2.13 12.95
CA GLU A 221 -39.05 1.01 13.07
C GLU A 221 -38.28 -0.30 12.92
N LEU A 222 -38.43 -1.19 13.91
CA LEU A 222 -37.83 -2.51 13.88
C LEU A 222 -38.68 -3.44 13.01
N VAL A 223 -38.08 -4.02 11.98
CA VAL A 223 -38.71 -4.98 11.07
C VAL A 223 -38.40 -6.42 11.48
N GLY A 224 -37.23 -6.66 12.08
CA GLY A 224 -36.73 -7.99 12.36
C GLY A 224 -35.32 -8.02 12.92
N VAL A 225 -34.70 -9.20 12.92
CA VAL A 225 -33.33 -9.42 13.40
C VAL A 225 -32.65 -10.46 12.50
N ILE A 226 -31.36 -10.24 12.21
CA ILE A 226 -30.50 -11.27 11.59
C ILE A 226 -29.49 -11.72 12.64
N SER A 227 -29.31 -13.02 12.75
CA SER A 227 -28.37 -13.65 13.69
C SER A 227 -27.48 -14.62 12.95
N ILE A 228 -26.16 -14.48 13.10
CA ILE A 228 -25.18 -15.42 12.58
C ILE A 228 -24.57 -16.14 13.77
N TYR A 229 -24.52 -17.47 13.68
CA TYR A 229 -24.06 -18.36 14.74
C TYR A 229 -22.74 -19.05 14.39
N LYS A 230 -22.41 -19.15 13.11
CA LYS A 230 -21.19 -19.82 12.64
C LYS A 230 -20.75 -19.27 11.30
N LEU A 231 -19.44 -19.09 11.15
CA LEU A 231 -18.79 -18.73 9.89
C LEU A 231 -18.28 -19.97 9.15
N LEU A 232 -18.14 -19.88 7.83
CA LEU A 232 -17.58 -20.93 7.00
C LEU A 232 -16.16 -21.29 7.44
N ALA A 233 -15.76 -22.56 7.26
CA ALA A 233 -14.50 -23.12 7.78
C ALA A 233 -13.21 -22.35 7.40
N HIS A 234 -13.23 -21.62 6.28
CA HIS A 234 -12.09 -20.82 5.82
C HIS A 234 -12.00 -19.42 6.50
N LYS A 235 -12.97 -19.05 7.33
CA LYS A 235 -13.07 -17.76 8.02
C LYS A 235 -13.16 -17.95 9.53
N LYS A 236 -12.13 -17.47 10.25
CA LYS A 236 -11.99 -17.73 11.69
C LYS A 236 -12.75 -16.76 12.60
N ASN A 237 -12.92 -15.50 12.17
CA ASN A 237 -13.56 -14.44 12.95
C ASN A 237 -14.19 -13.41 11.99
N PHE A 238 -15.16 -12.64 12.48
CA PHE A 238 -15.63 -11.43 11.80
C PHE A 238 -14.55 -10.35 11.76
N THR A 239 -14.39 -9.73 10.60
CA THR A 239 -13.57 -8.54 10.37
C THR A 239 -14.41 -7.27 10.53
N VAL A 240 -13.77 -6.11 10.74
CA VAL A 240 -14.47 -4.81 10.81
C VAL A 240 -15.36 -4.57 9.59
N LEU A 241 -14.86 -4.94 8.40
CA LEU A 241 -15.60 -4.83 7.15
C LEU A 241 -16.88 -5.68 7.15
N ASP A 242 -16.85 -6.87 7.73
CA ASP A 242 -18.05 -7.73 7.82
C ASP A 242 -19.16 -7.08 8.64
N TYR A 243 -18.80 -6.37 9.72
CA TYR A 243 -19.77 -5.64 10.53
C TYR A 243 -20.40 -4.50 9.73
N GLU A 244 -19.59 -3.74 8.99
CA GLU A 244 -20.08 -2.65 8.15
C GLU A 244 -21.01 -3.18 7.06
N LEU A 245 -20.62 -4.26 6.37
CA LEU A 245 -21.43 -4.90 5.34
C LEU A 245 -22.73 -5.47 5.90
N LEU A 246 -22.69 -6.11 7.07
CA LEU A 246 -23.88 -6.67 7.72
C LEU A 246 -24.84 -5.56 8.16
N ASN A 247 -24.33 -4.46 8.70
CA ASN A 247 -25.14 -3.30 9.09
C ASN A 247 -25.77 -2.61 7.88
N LEU A 248 -25.03 -2.48 6.78
CA LEU A 248 -25.56 -1.96 5.51
C LEU A 248 -26.64 -2.88 4.92
N LEU A 249 -26.41 -4.19 4.94
CA LEU A 249 -27.39 -5.19 4.53
C LEU A 249 -28.65 -5.10 5.39
N ALA A 250 -28.51 -4.85 6.70
CA ALA A 250 -29.62 -4.74 7.63
C ALA A 250 -30.65 -3.70 7.20
N GLY A 251 -30.20 -2.49 6.81
CA GLY A 251 -31.11 -1.42 6.37
C GLY A 251 -31.87 -1.76 5.07
N HIS A 252 -31.18 -2.41 4.12
CA HIS A 252 -31.79 -2.84 2.85
C HIS A 252 -32.75 -4.01 3.06
N ALA A 253 -32.34 -5.00 3.86
CA ALA A 253 -33.15 -6.14 4.24
C ALA A 253 -34.43 -5.69 4.97
N ALA A 254 -34.33 -4.73 5.90
CA ALA A 254 -35.47 -4.16 6.59
C ALA A 254 -36.47 -3.57 5.60
N THR A 255 -36.00 -2.71 4.70
CA THR A 255 -36.82 -2.04 3.68
C THR A 255 -37.49 -3.04 2.73
N ALA A 256 -36.75 -4.04 2.24
CA ALA A 256 -37.28 -5.06 1.34
C ALA A 256 -38.32 -5.96 2.04
N LEU A 257 -38.05 -6.40 3.27
CA LEU A 257 -38.99 -7.22 4.05
C LEU A 257 -40.28 -6.47 4.39
N LEU A 258 -40.18 -5.18 4.77
CA LEU A 258 -41.36 -4.35 5.01
C LEU A 258 -42.18 -4.20 3.73
N SER A 259 -41.53 -3.90 2.60
CA SER A 259 -42.19 -3.74 1.30
C SER A 259 -42.95 -5.01 0.89
N ALA A 260 -42.32 -6.17 1.03
CA ALA A 260 -42.94 -7.46 0.74
C ALA A 260 -44.14 -7.75 1.67
N ARG A 261 -44.02 -7.45 2.97
CA ARG A 261 -45.12 -7.59 3.94
C ARG A 261 -46.32 -6.69 3.62
N LEU A 262 -46.08 -5.42 3.31
CA LEU A 262 -47.13 -4.47 2.94
C LEU A 262 -47.86 -4.90 1.67
N TYR A 263 -47.12 -5.40 0.67
CA TYR A 263 -47.69 -5.90 -0.57
C TYR A 263 -48.56 -7.15 -0.34
N GLN A 264 -48.06 -8.15 0.40
CA GLN A 264 -48.83 -9.36 0.74
C GLN A 264 -50.11 -9.04 1.53
N GLY A 265 -50.06 -8.06 2.45
CA GLY A 265 -51.24 -7.61 3.18
C GLY A 265 -52.30 -6.99 2.27
N THR A 266 -51.88 -6.26 1.24
CA THR A 266 -52.77 -5.63 0.26
C THR A 266 -53.41 -6.66 -0.66
N GLU A 267 -52.63 -7.63 -1.16
CA GLU A 267 -53.14 -8.70 -2.04
C GLU A 267 -54.14 -9.62 -1.31
N ARG A 268 -53.89 -9.96 -0.04
CA ARG A 268 -54.84 -10.74 0.78
C ARG A 268 -56.18 -10.03 0.96
N LYS A 269 -56.15 -8.71 1.20
CA LYS A 269 -57.38 -7.90 1.31
C LYS A 269 -58.17 -7.89 0.01
N LEU A 270 -57.49 -7.72 -1.13
CA LEU A 270 -58.11 -7.76 -2.46
C LEU A 270 -58.75 -9.12 -2.76
N ARG A 271 -58.03 -10.23 -2.55
CA ARG A 271 -58.59 -11.59 -2.74
C ARG A 271 -59.80 -11.86 -1.85
N THR A 272 -59.79 -11.35 -0.62
CA THR A 272 -60.92 -11.51 0.31
C THR A 272 -62.15 -10.77 -0.22
N ILE A 273 -61.99 -9.52 -0.69
CA ILE A 273 -63.06 -8.73 -1.29
C ILE A 273 -63.58 -9.39 -2.58
N GLU A 274 -62.70 -9.87 -3.45
CA GLU A 274 -63.07 -10.62 -4.66
C GLU A 274 -63.85 -11.91 -4.31
N GLY A 275 -63.41 -12.63 -3.28
CA GLY A 275 -64.12 -13.79 -2.74
C GLY A 275 -65.54 -13.44 -2.29
N PHE A 276 -65.69 -12.38 -1.48
CA PHE A 276 -67.01 -11.87 -1.07
C PHE A 276 -67.88 -11.46 -2.25
N MET A 277 -67.33 -10.74 -3.24
CA MET A 277 -68.05 -10.33 -4.45
C MET A 277 -68.46 -11.54 -5.30
N SER A 278 -67.63 -12.57 -5.38
CA SER A 278 -67.95 -13.81 -6.10
C SER A 278 -69.08 -14.58 -5.43
N LEU A 279 -69.16 -14.59 -4.09
CA LEU A 279 -70.24 -15.22 -3.35
C LEU A 279 -71.57 -14.49 -3.58
N LEU A 280 -71.57 -13.15 -3.52
CA LEU A 280 -72.76 -12.33 -3.79
C LEU A 280 -73.30 -12.51 -5.20
N ARG A 281 -72.41 -12.74 -6.18
CA ARG A 281 -72.78 -12.96 -7.59
C ARG A 281 -73.34 -14.35 -7.88
N HIS A 282 -73.12 -15.34 -7.00
CA HIS A 282 -73.67 -16.70 -7.13
C HIS A 282 -74.88 -16.94 -6.20
N SER A 283 -75.20 -16.02 -5.30
CA SER A 283 -76.36 -16.06 -4.41
C SER A 283 -77.54 -15.19 -4.87
N SER A 284 -77.47 -14.63 -6.08
CA SER A 284 -78.57 -13.92 -6.78
C SER A 284 -78.96 -14.71 -8.03
#